data_AF-A0AAX2UM94-F1
#
_entry.id   AF-A0AAX2UM94-F1
#
_cell.length_a   1.000
_cell.length_b   1.000
_cell.length_c   1.000
_cell.angle_alpha   90.00
_cell.angle_beta   90.00
_cell.angle_gamma   90.00
#
_symmetry.space_group_name_H-M   'P 1'
#
loop_
_entity.id
_entity.type
_entity.pdbx_description
1 polymer ?
#
loop_
_entity_poly.entity_id
_entity_poly.type
_entity_poly.pdbx_seq_one_letter_code
_entity_poly.pdbx_strand_id
1 'polypeptide(L)' 'MLEIESRNYNETLPQNQNLYIYNNIIYLDYFKDKKGIKKSTGLKHSALSFDFVRKNYEHFIQCF' A
#
# COMPACT_ATOMS: atom_id res chain seq x y z
N MET A 1 1.08 18.44 -10.45
CA MET A 1 2.26 17.76 -9.89
C MET A 1 1.95 17.57 -8.41
N LEU A 2 1.50 16.38 -8.02
CA LEU A 2 1.21 16.08 -6.61
C LEU A 2 2.55 15.73 -5.97
N GLU A 3 2.94 16.45 -4.91
CA GLU A 3 4.09 16.09 -4.07
C GLU A 3 3.81 14.73 -3.43
N ILE A 4 4.33 13.68 -4.06
CA ILE A 4 4.40 12.36 -3.46
C ILE A 4 5.59 12.46 -2.51
N GLU A 5 5.33 12.69 -1.23
CA GLU A 5 6.29 12.33 -0.17
C GLU A 5 6.43 10.80 -0.14
N SER A 6 7.03 10.23 -1.18
CA SER A 6 7.45 8.84 -1.22
C SER A 6 8.68 8.70 -0.34
N ARG A 7 8.47 8.72 0.98
CA ARG A 7 9.40 8.00 1.86
C ARG A 7 9.41 6.57 1.36
N ASN A 8 10.53 6.13 0.80
CA ASN A 8 10.71 4.78 0.28
C ASN A 8 10.59 3.79 1.43
N TYR A 9 9.37 3.31 1.72
CA TYR A 9 9.11 2.21 2.64
C TYR A 9 9.30 0.83 1.96
N ASN A 10 9.85 0.82 0.74
CA ASN A 10 9.96 -0.32 -0.16
C ASN A 10 11.03 -1.35 0.23
N GLU A 11 11.88 -1.07 1.22
CA GLU A 11 12.99 -1.97 1.58
C GLU A 11 12.54 -3.30 2.23
N THR A 12 11.24 -3.47 2.51
CA THR A 12 10.71 -4.69 3.15
C THR A 12 9.54 -5.36 2.41
N LEU A 13 9.14 -4.84 1.24
CA LEU A 13 8.07 -5.45 0.46
C LEU A 13 8.64 -6.26 -0.72
N PRO A 14 8.13 -7.47 -0.99
CA PRO A 14 8.44 -8.22 -2.20
C PRO A 14 8.35 -7.36 -3.47
N GLN A 15 9.18 -7.68 -4.47
CA GLN A 15 9.20 -6.97 -5.75
C GLN A 15 7.78 -6.91 -6.36
N ASN A 16 7.36 -5.73 -6.83
CA ASN A 16 6.02 -5.41 -7.36
C ASN A 16 4.89 -5.21 -6.33
N GLN A 17 5.25 -4.83 -5.10
CA GLN A 17 4.31 -4.44 -4.04
C GLN A 17 4.68 -3.05 -3.51
N ASN A 18 3.76 -2.09 -3.57
CA ASN A 18 3.94 -0.78 -2.97
C ASN A 18 2.77 -0.40 -2.05
N LEU A 19 3.09 0.43 -1.05
CA LEU A 19 2.14 1.14 -0.21
C LEU A 19 2.30 2.64 -0.45
N TYR A 20 1.17 3.34 -0.57
CA TYR A 20 1.19 4.79 -0.68
C TYR A 20 0.02 5.40 0.09
N ILE A 21 0.13 6.69 0.40
CA ILE A 21 -0.89 7.44 1.13
C ILE A 21 -1.48 8.48 0.17
N TYR A 22 -2.81 8.53 0.09
CA TYR A 22 -3.52 9.55 -0.68
C TYR A 22 -4.77 9.97 0.09
N ASN A 23 -5.01 11.28 0.23
CA ASN A 23 -6.11 11.83 1.02
C ASN A 23 -6.22 11.22 2.43
N ASN A 24 -5.07 11.04 3.11
CA ASN A 24 -4.98 10.43 4.43
C ASN A 24 -5.49 8.98 4.48
N ILE A 25 -5.58 8.27 3.35
CA ILE A 25 -5.95 6.85 3.26
C ILE A 25 -4.77 6.05 2.73
N ILE A 26 -4.57 4.85 3.25
CA ILE A 26 -3.52 3.93 2.81
C ILE A 26 -4.02 3.14 1.61
N TYR A 27 -3.22 3.09 0.55
CA TYR A 27 -3.48 2.35 -0.66
C TYR A 27 -2.38 1.30 -0.91
N LEU A 28 -2.81 0.22 -1.55
CA LEU A 28 -1.99 -0.90 -2.00
C LEU A 28 -1.88 -0.83 -3.52
N ASP A 29 -0.67 -0.93 -4.04
CA ASP A 29 -0.37 -1.09 -5.47
C ASP A 29 0.33 -2.43 -5.67
N TYR A 30 -0.30 -3.36 -6.38
CA TYR A 30 0.18 -4.73 -6.56
C TYR A 30 -0.16 -5.25 -7.95
N PHE A 31 0.56 -6.29 -8.39
CA PHE A 31 0.26 -6.97 -9.64
C PHE A 31 -0.46 -8.30 -9.40
N LYS A 32 -1.55 -8.53 -10.13
CA LYS A 32 -2.28 -9.81 -10.19
C LYS A 32 -2.56 -10.12 -11.66
N ASP A 33 -2.20 -11.31 -12.12
CA ASP A 33 -2.37 -11.74 -13.52
C ASP A 33 -1.79 -10.76 -14.55
N LYS A 34 -0.59 -10.24 -14.27
CA LYS A 34 0.11 -9.22 -15.09
C LYS A 34 -0.61 -7.87 -15.20
N LYS A 35 -1.64 -7.63 -14.39
CA LYS A 35 -2.34 -6.34 -14.30
C LYS A 35 -1.97 -5.63 -13.00
N GLY A 36 -1.62 -4.35 -13.09
CA GLY A 36 -1.44 -3.50 -11.91
C GLY A 36 -2.80 -3.12 -11.32
N ILE A 37 -2.96 -3.33 -10.01
CA ILE A 37 -4.19 -3.08 -9.27
C ILE A 37 -3.86 -2.13 -8.12
N LYS A 38 -4.68 -1.08 -8.01
CA LYS A 38 -4.63 -0.11 -6.92
C LYS A 38 -5.88 -0.22 -6.08
N LYS A 39 -5.73 -0.47 -4.78
CA LYS A 39 -6.86 -0.64 -3.86
C LYS A 39 -6.66 0.17 -2.59
N SER A 40 -7.73 0.84 -2.18
CA SER A 40 -7.79 1.48 -0.87
C SER A 40 -7.95 0.43 0.21
N THR A 41 -7.18 0.55 1.30
CA THR A 41 -7.39 -0.24 2.53
C THR A 41 -8.60 0.26 3.33
N GLY A 42 -9.10 1.46 3.03
CA GLY A 42 -10.08 2.18 3.86
C GLY A 42 -9.54 2.72 5.18
N LEU A 43 -8.29 2.40 5.53
CA LEU A 43 -7.67 2.82 6.78
C LEU A 43 -7.06 4.21 6.63
N LYS A 44 -7.34 5.06 7.61
CA LYS A 44 -6.67 6.37 7.73
C LYS A 44 -5.19 6.20 8.03
N HIS A 45 -4.35 7.09 7.51
CA HIS A 45 -2.93 7.06 7.75
C HIS A 45 -2.59 7.44 9.21
N SER A 46 -1.84 6.55 9.84
CA SER A 46 -1.16 6.71 11.13
C SER A 46 0.02 5.75 11.14
N ALA A 47 1.00 5.96 12.04
CA ALA A 47 2.13 5.03 12.14
C ALA A 47 1.67 3.58 12.44
N LEU A 48 0.67 3.43 13.32
CA LEU A 48 0.11 2.13 13.70
C LEU A 48 -0.64 1.47 12.54
N SER A 49 -1.52 2.20 11.86
CA SER A 49 -2.28 1.66 10.73
C SER A 49 -1.39 1.34 9.54
N PHE A 50 -0.35 2.13 9.29
CA PHE A 50 0.62 1.85 8.22
C PHE A 50 1.42 0.58 8.51
N ASP A 51 1.96 0.42 9.73
CA ASP A 51 2.68 -0.79 10.11
C ASP A 51 1.78 -2.03 10.13
N PHE A 52 0.52 -1.88 10.56
CA PHE A 52 -0.49 -2.94 10.48
C PHE A 52 -0.74 -3.40 9.04
N VAL A 53 -0.99 -2.47 8.11
CA VAL A 53 -1.20 -2.80 6.69
C VAL A 53 0.05 -3.44 6.11
N ARG A 54 1.24 -2.90 6.40
CA ARG A 54 2.53 -3.43 5.92
C ARG A 54 2.76 -4.87 6.38
N LYS A 55 2.52 -5.17 7.66
CA LYS A 55 2.67 -6.54 8.21
C LYS A 55 1.64 -7.53 7.68
N ASN A 56 0.49 -7.06 7.21
CA ASN A 56 -0.63 -7.89 6.73
C ASN A 56 -0.90 -7.70 5.23
N TYR A 57 0.09 -7.22 4.48
CA TYR A 57 -0.06 -6.80 3.08
C TYR A 57 -0.69 -7.88 2.19
N GLU A 58 -0.23 -9.13 2.34
CA GLU A 58 -0.74 -10.28 1.57
C GLU A 58 -2.22 -10.58 1.87
N HIS A 59 -2.65 -10.46 3.12
CA HIS A 59 -4.05 -10.66 3.50
C HIS A 59 -4.96 -9.61 2.87
N PHE A 60 -4.52 -8.35 2.82
CA PHE A 60 -5.31 -7.32 2.13
C PHE A 60 -5.47 -7.63 0.64
N ILE A 61 -4.43 -8.10 -0.04
CA ILE A 61 -4.51 -8.46 -1.46
C ILE A 61 -5.45 -9.64 -1.71
N GLN A 62 -5.48 -10.63 -0.82
CA GLN A 62 -6.38 -11.78 -0.93
C GLN A 62 -7.86 -11.38 -0.83
N CYS A 63 -8.16 -10.30 -0.12
CA CYS A 63 -9.51 -9.75 -0.01
C CYS A 63 -9.98 -8.97 -1.25
N PHE A 64 -9.14 -8.79 -2.27
CA PHE A 64 -9.44 -8.00 -3.49
C PHE A 64 -9.43 -8.83 -4.78
#